data_AF-A0A7V2G4I0-F1
#
_entry.id   AF-A0A7V2G4I0-F1
#
_cell.length_a   1.000
_cell.length_b   1.000
_cell.length_c   1.000
_cell.angle_alpha   90.00
_cell.angle_beta   90.00
_cell.angle_gamma   90.00
#
_symmetry.space_group_name_H-M   'P 1'
#
loop_
_entity.id
_entity.type
_entity.pdbx_description
1 polymer ?
#
loop_
_entity_poly.entity_id
_entity_poly.type
_entity_poly.pdbx_seq_one_letter_code
_entity_poly.pdbx_strand_id
1 'polypeptide(L)'
;MNWREAPFHKEVGADLKNWAINRPGMTDSSGYAPWHDNLNPLAPRCRDAFLGRMKKVREEYGYQGIWYDSFQNLFMSTLDWANGTGAPLIRPWWEIVAAWSREDVDMTSESHAFPGKSCSIEADIDHQNTHWFFQHTFHWFRTNFPDPGTPKADSFAFRRMANKSWAGPQVGLGKKVEASIPSFGRLAREYSAALPTMRRSYILPDGSGILWLHFKDNTEGVLFPFSGQPIPKGVSASYVLDNAAASGTVEAEKTYRVKGADLLAAFNIRTAPEKDERLGRTYNPPKPVWPAWAKP
;
A
#
# COMPACT_ATOMS: atom_id res chain seq x y z
N MET A 1 18.75 -25.35 -6.48
CA MET A 1 19.22 -24.24 -7.33
C MET A 1 20.17 -23.41 -6.46
N ASN A 2 21.40 -23.19 -6.89
CA ASN A 2 22.33 -22.36 -6.12
C ASN A 2 21.83 -20.92 -6.19
N TRP A 3 21.57 -20.28 -5.05
CA TRP A 3 21.02 -18.91 -5.04
C TRP A 3 21.96 -17.91 -5.73
N ARG A 4 23.27 -18.20 -5.78
CA ARG A 4 24.27 -17.42 -6.54
C ARG A 4 24.05 -17.46 -8.05
N GLU A 5 23.21 -18.38 -8.54
CA GLU A 5 22.79 -18.47 -9.94
C GLU A 5 21.51 -17.68 -10.23
N ALA A 6 20.87 -17.10 -9.21
CA ALA A 6 19.68 -16.30 -9.39
C ALA A 6 19.99 -15.08 -10.26
N PRO A 7 19.03 -14.62 -11.11
CA PRO A 7 19.26 -13.52 -12.05
C PRO A 7 19.81 -12.25 -11.38
N PHE A 8 19.37 -11.94 -10.16
CA PHE A 8 19.84 -10.77 -9.42
C PHE A 8 21.32 -10.88 -9.00
N HIS A 9 21.78 -12.06 -8.58
CA HIS A 9 23.20 -12.29 -8.29
C HIS A 9 24.09 -12.14 -9.51
N LYS A 10 23.61 -12.50 -10.70
CA LYS A 10 24.36 -12.30 -11.95
C LYS A 10 24.54 -10.82 -12.28
N GLU A 11 23.54 -9.99 -11.97
CA GLU A 11 23.60 -8.54 -12.20
C GLU A 11 24.58 -7.86 -11.24
N VAL A 12 24.44 -8.12 -9.94
CA VAL A 12 25.29 -7.52 -8.90
C VAL A 12 26.71 -8.12 -8.91
N GLY A 13 26.84 -9.40 -9.26
CA GLY A 13 28.10 -10.13 -9.28
C GLY A 13 28.46 -10.74 -7.92
N ALA A 14 29.50 -11.58 -7.92
CA ALA A 14 29.97 -12.30 -6.73
C ALA A 14 31.01 -11.53 -5.89
N ASP A 15 31.40 -10.33 -6.31
CA ASP A 15 32.36 -9.50 -5.56
C ASP A 15 31.71 -9.02 -4.25
N LEU A 16 32.30 -9.42 -3.12
CA LEU A 16 31.76 -9.17 -1.79
C LEU A 16 31.55 -7.67 -1.52
N LYS A 17 32.35 -6.79 -2.14
CA LYS A 17 32.24 -5.33 -1.98
C LYS A 17 30.87 -4.76 -2.40
N ASN A 18 30.12 -5.51 -3.21
CA ASN A 18 28.79 -5.14 -3.67
C ASN A 18 27.68 -5.54 -2.69
N TRP A 19 28.02 -6.26 -1.61
CA TRP A 19 27.07 -6.80 -0.66
C TRP A 19 27.37 -6.29 0.74
N ALA A 20 26.37 -6.33 1.63
CA ALA A 20 26.54 -5.91 3.02
C ALA A 20 26.93 -7.13 3.87
N ILE A 21 27.85 -6.95 4.81
CA ILE A 21 28.25 -8.00 5.76
C ILE A 21 28.18 -7.43 7.17
N ASN A 22 27.61 -8.19 8.11
CA ASN A 22 27.24 -7.63 9.41
C ASN A 22 28.40 -7.53 10.40
N ARG A 23 29.55 -8.15 10.10
CA ARG A 23 30.75 -8.09 10.94
C ARG A 23 32.04 -8.23 10.10
N PRO A 24 33.18 -7.73 10.59
CA PRO A 24 34.48 -7.96 9.97
C PRO A 24 34.77 -9.46 9.78
N GLY A 25 35.44 -9.80 8.67
CA GLY A 25 35.91 -11.17 8.42
C GLY A 25 34.86 -12.17 7.92
N MET A 26 33.62 -11.74 7.65
CA MET A 26 32.66 -12.58 6.93
C MET A 26 33.11 -12.78 5.48
N THR A 27 32.91 -14.00 4.98
CA THR A 27 33.25 -14.41 3.61
C THR A 27 32.04 -14.45 2.68
N ASP A 28 30.86 -14.13 3.20
CA ASP A 28 29.61 -13.99 2.45
C ASP A 28 28.71 -12.93 3.09
N SER A 29 27.62 -12.59 2.41
CA SER A 29 26.62 -11.59 2.80
C SER A 29 25.36 -12.17 3.42
N SER A 30 25.42 -13.43 3.88
CA SER A 30 24.24 -14.11 4.40
C SER A 30 23.75 -13.44 5.69
N GLY A 31 22.47 -13.07 5.70
CA GLY A 31 21.72 -12.61 6.87
C GLY A 31 21.25 -13.81 7.69
N TYR A 32 19.97 -14.16 7.56
CA TYR A 32 19.44 -15.37 8.20
C TYR A 32 19.61 -16.60 7.31
N ALA A 33 19.99 -17.71 7.94
CA ALA A 33 19.93 -19.00 7.28
C ALA A 33 18.46 -19.32 6.89
N PRO A 34 18.23 -19.89 5.70
CA PRO A 34 19.28 -20.39 4.83
C PRO A 34 19.62 -19.45 3.64
N TRP A 35 18.90 -18.36 3.36
CA TRP A 35 18.94 -17.73 2.02
C TRP A 35 18.57 -16.24 1.91
N HIS A 36 19.22 -15.33 2.64
CA HIS A 36 19.07 -13.88 2.39
C HIS A 36 20.44 -13.21 2.30
N ASP A 37 20.77 -12.63 1.15
CA ASP A 37 21.94 -11.76 1.03
C ASP A 37 21.59 -10.32 1.35
N ASN A 38 22.39 -9.69 2.19
CA ASN A 38 22.19 -8.31 2.58
C ASN A 38 22.71 -7.38 1.48
N LEU A 39 21.86 -6.44 1.04
CA LEU A 39 22.16 -5.52 -0.04
C LEU A 39 22.98 -4.32 0.46
N ASN A 40 24.02 -3.93 -0.28
CA ASN A 40 24.83 -2.75 0.03
C ASN A 40 24.48 -1.58 -0.90
N PRO A 41 23.63 -0.62 -0.48
CA PRO A 41 23.24 0.50 -1.32
C PRO A 41 24.35 1.54 -1.52
N LEU A 42 25.47 1.47 -0.79
CA LEU A 42 26.64 2.31 -1.05
C LEU A 42 27.45 1.81 -2.26
N ALA A 43 27.34 0.53 -2.61
CA ALA A 43 27.94 -0.02 -3.81
C ALA A 43 27.10 0.35 -5.04
N PRO A 44 27.61 1.16 -6.00
CA PRO A 44 26.82 1.64 -7.13
C PRO A 44 26.18 0.50 -7.94
N ARG A 45 26.92 -0.59 -8.15
CA ARG A 45 26.43 -1.75 -8.90
C ARG A 45 25.23 -2.43 -8.23
N CYS A 46 25.26 -2.59 -6.91
CA CYS A 46 24.15 -3.19 -6.16
C CYS A 46 22.93 -2.26 -6.19
N ARG A 47 23.15 -0.97 -5.90
CA ARG A 47 22.10 0.05 -5.92
C ARG A 47 21.42 0.16 -7.28
N ASP A 48 22.19 0.25 -8.36
CA ASP A 48 21.66 0.43 -9.71
C ASP A 48 20.90 -0.81 -10.19
N ALA A 49 21.40 -2.01 -9.90
CA ALA A 49 20.70 -3.27 -10.18
C ALA A 49 19.38 -3.35 -9.42
N PHE A 50 19.39 -3.05 -8.12
CA PHE A 50 18.20 -3.04 -7.28
C PHE A 50 17.15 -2.04 -7.76
N LEU A 51 17.54 -0.77 -7.94
CA LEU A 51 16.62 0.28 -8.39
C LEU A 51 16.09 0.00 -9.80
N GLY A 52 16.94 -0.48 -10.71
CA GLY A 52 16.55 -0.87 -12.06
C GLY A 52 15.53 -2.00 -12.07
N ARG A 53 15.72 -3.03 -11.23
CA ARG A 53 14.77 -4.13 -11.07
C ARG A 53 13.44 -3.67 -10.49
N MET A 54 13.47 -2.85 -9.44
CA MET A 54 12.24 -2.30 -8.86
C MET A 54 11.45 -1.47 -9.87
N LYS A 55 12.14 -0.64 -10.66
CA LYS A 55 11.52 0.17 -11.72
C LYS A 55 10.91 -0.71 -12.81
N LYS A 56 11.66 -1.72 -13.29
CA LYS A 56 11.18 -2.67 -14.29
C LYS A 56 9.95 -3.44 -13.81
N VAL A 57 9.98 -3.92 -12.57
CA VAL A 57 8.84 -4.62 -11.95
C VAL A 57 7.60 -3.73 -11.90
N ARG A 58 7.76 -2.44 -11.60
CA ARG A 58 6.66 -1.47 -11.65
C ARG A 58 6.16 -1.22 -13.08
N GLU A 59 7.06 -1.07 -14.06
CA GLU A 59 6.70 -0.84 -15.46
C GLU A 59 5.99 -2.04 -16.10
N GLU A 60 6.45 -3.26 -15.81
CA GLU A 60 5.91 -4.50 -16.38
C GLU A 60 4.59 -4.92 -15.73
N TYR A 61 4.46 -4.76 -14.42
CA TYR A 61 3.35 -5.33 -13.64
C TYR A 61 2.46 -4.29 -12.96
N GLY A 62 2.86 -3.01 -12.92
CA GLY A 62 2.06 -1.94 -12.32
C GLY A 62 2.04 -1.94 -10.79
N TYR A 63 2.98 -2.60 -10.12
CA TYR A 63 3.02 -2.65 -8.65
C TYR A 63 3.10 -1.25 -8.03
N GLN A 64 2.26 -1.01 -7.02
CA GLN A 64 2.17 0.27 -6.30
C GLN A 64 2.82 0.22 -4.92
N GLY A 65 3.53 -0.85 -4.61
CA GLY A 65 4.34 -0.95 -3.40
C GLY A 65 5.14 -2.23 -3.31
N ILE A 66 5.99 -2.26 -2.30
CA ILE A 66 6.99 -3.28 -2.05
C ILE A 66 6.85 -3.75 -0.61
N TRP A 67 6.87 -5.06 -0.41
CA TRP A 67 6.94 -5.66 0.91
C TRP A 67 8.36 -6.16 1.17
N TYR A 68 8.97 -5.71 2.25
CA TYR A 68 10.26 -6.15 2.74
C TYR A 68 10.08 -6.96 4.00
N ASP A 69 10.45 -8.22 3.91
CA ASP A 69 10.52 -9.06 5.09
C ASP A 69 11.68 -8.58 5.99
N SER A 70 11.45 -8.55 7.30
CA SER A 70 12.41 -8.11 8.32
C SER A 70 13.27 -6.89 7.93
N PHE A 71 12.69 -5.82 7.35
CA PHE A 71 13.44 -4.73 6.72
C PHE A 71 14.49 -4.09 7.64
N GLN A 72 14.12 -3.86 8.90
CA GLN A 72 15.01 -3.31 9.90
C GLN A 72 16.26 -4.19 10.09
N ASN A 73 16.09 -5.51 10.10
CA ASN A 73 17.16 -6.47 10.36
C ASN A 73 18.01 -6.74 9.12
N LEU A 74 17.38 -6.87 7.96
CA LEU A 74 18.06 -7.25 6.71
C LEU A 74 18.67 -6.08 5.94
N PHE A 75 18.24 -4.85 6.23
CA PHE A 75 18.69 -3.66 5.51
C PHE A 75 19.22 -2.59 6.45
N MET A 76 18.40 -2.13 7.41
CA MET A 76 18.71 -0.92 8.20
C MET A 76 19.78 -1.14 9.27
N SER A 77 19.91 -2.36 9.79
CA SER A 77 20.87 -2.72 10.84
C SER A 77 22.18 -3.27 10.28
N THR A 78 22.38 -3.16 8.97
CA THR A 78 23.57 -3.67 8.28
C THR A 78 24.67 -2.60 8.18
N LEU A 79 25.92 -3.04 8.15
CA LEU A 79 27.11 -2.19 8.08
C LEU A 79 27.93 -2.54 6.82
N ASP A 80 28.64 -1.56 6.26
CA ASP A 80 29.52 -1.77 5.10
C ASP A 80 30.91 -2.29 5.52
N TRP A 81 30.93 -3.46 6.15
CA TRP A 81 32.21 -4.15 6.45
C TRP A 81 32.85 -4.78 5.22
N ALA A 82 32.09 -4.96 4.12
CA ALA A 82 32.62 -5.52 2.87
C ALA A 82 33.70 -4.61 2.24
N ASN A 83 33.58 -3.30 2.44
CA ASN A 83 34.62 -2.32 2.08
C ASN A 83 35.52 -1.93 3.27
N GLY A 84 35.42 -2.63 4.40
CA GLY A 84 36.21 -2.37 5.61
C GLY A 84 35.86 -1.07 6.34
N THR A 85 34.78 -0.38 5.97
CA THR A 85 34.43 0.93 6.53
C THR A 85 33.54 0.82 7.77
N GLY A 86 32.72 -0.23 7.85
CA GLY A 86 31.68 -0.35 8.87
C GLY A 86 30.65 0.77 8.80
N ALA A 87 30.55 1.47 7.66
CA ALA A 87 29.64 2.60 7.51
C ALA A 87 28.17 2.15 7.66
N PRO A 88 27.32 2.92 8.35
CA PRO A 88 25.94 2.55 8.55
C PRO A 88 25.14 2.65 7.24
N LEU A 89 24.43 1.58 6.89
CA LEU A 89 23.61 1.53 5.67
C LEU A 89 22.20 2.11 5.86
N ILE A 90 21.85 2.52 7.08
CA ILE A 90 20.54 3.08 7.43
C ILE A 90 20.17 4.31 6.59
N ARG A 91 21.10 5.25 6.41
CA ARG A 91 20.87 6.49 5.65
C ARG A 91 20.62 6.24 4.16
N PRO A 92 21.47 5.51 3.42
CA PRO A 92 21.21 5.27 2.00
C PRO A 92 19.92 4.49 1.77
N TRP A 93 19.54 3.57 2.67
CA TRP A 93 18.21 2.93 2.62
C TRP A 93 17.08 3.93 2.84
N TRP A 94 17.23 4.89 3.78
CA TRP A 94 16.24 5.95 3.97
C TRP A 94 16.05 6.82 2.73
N GLU A 95 17.15 7.20 2.08
CA GLU A 95 17.11 8.02 0.87
C GLU A 95 16.40 7.29 -0.28
N ILE A 96 16.61 5.97 -0.41
CA ILE A 96 15.87 5.12 -1.34
C ILE A 96 14.37 5.11 -0.97
N VAL A 97 14.01 4.83 0.29
CA VAL A 97 12.60 4.80 0.72
C VAL A 97 11.91 6.13 0.44
N ALA A 98 12.56 7.25 0.74
CA ALA A 98 12.03 8.58 0.50
C ALA A 98 11.87 8.90 -1.00
N ALA A 99 12.80 8.44 -1.84
CA ALA A 99 12.69 8.59 -3.29
C ALA A 99 11.47 7.83 -3.84
N TRP A 100 11.30 6.56 -3.46
CA TRP A 100 10.17 5.75 -3.90
C TRP A 100 8.82 6.24 -3.36
N SER A 101 8.79 6.71 -2.10
CA SER A 101 7.59 7.31 -1.51
C SER A 101 7.12 8.55 -2.27
N ARG A 102 8.05 9.38 -2.78
CA ARG A 102 7.72 10.53 -3.63
C ARG A 102 7.13 10.15 -4.99
N GLU A 103 7.34 8.91 -5.42
CA GLU A 103 6.76 8.36 -6.64
C GLU A 103 5.46 7.58 -6.40
N ASP A 104 4.84 7.74 -5.23
CA ASP A 104 3.63 7.01 -4.79
C ASP A 104 3.83 5.48 -4.75
N VAL A 105 5.02 5.00 -4.42
CA VAL A 105 5.28 3.57 -4.18
C VAL A 105 5.34 3.31 -2.68
N ASP A 106 4.37 2.55 -2.20
CA ASP A 106 4.28 2.16 -0.79
C ASP A 106 5.43 1.21 -0.40
N MET A 107 5.98 1.38 0.79
CA MET A 107 6.89 0.40 1.38
C MET A 107 6.28 -0.17 2.66
N THR A 108 6.19 -1.49 2.71
CA THR A 108 5.72 -2.25 3.87
C THR A 108 6.88 -3.09 4.41
N SER A 109 7.06 -3.10 5.73
CA SER A 109 8.10 -3.88 6.42
C SER A 109 7.47 -4.86 7.41
N GLU A 110 8.10 -6.02 7.59
CA GLU A 110 7.79 -6.94 8.70
C GLU A 110 8.36 -6.48 10.06
N SER A 111 7.60 -6.72 11.13
CA SER A 111 7.96 -6.51 12.55
C SER A 111 8.08 -5.05 12.99
N HIS A 112 8.70 -4.19 12.20
CA HIS A 112 8.97 -2.79 12.54
C HIS A 112 8.92 -1.93 11.28
N ALA A 113 8.15 -0.84 11.30
CA ALA A 113 8.17 0.13 10.21
C ALA A 113 8.09 1.56 10.77
N PHE A 114 9.14 2.35 10.53
CA PHE A 114 9.07 3.81 10.64
C PHE A 114 10.13 4.47 9.75
N PRO A 115 9.74 5.30 8.75
CA PRO A 115 8.43 5.42 8.14
C PRO A 115 8.13 4.21 7.24
N GLY A 116 6.89 3.73 7.26
CA GLY A 116 6.41 2.64 6.41
C GLY A 116 5.20 1.94 7.02
N LYS A 117 4.53 1.08 6.24
CA LYS A 117 3.44 0.23 6.77
C LYS A 117 4.07 -0.96 7.50
N SER A 118 3.67 -1.23 8.74
CA SER A 118 4.08 -2.48 9.42
C SER A 118 3.07 -3.59 9.15
N CYS A 119 3.53 -4.81 8.88
CA CYS A 119 2.66 -5.99 8.74
C CYS A 119 2.39 -6.75 10.04
N SER A 120 2.93 -6.26 11.17
CA SER A 120 2.90 -6.91 12.48
C SER A 120 2.46 -6.01 13.63
N ILE A 121 1.87 -4.83 13.37
CA ILE A 121 1.29 -4.05 14.47
C ILE A 121 0.02 -4.79 14.92
N GLU A 122 0.24 -5.74 15.83
CA GLU A 122 -0.70 -6.31 16.76
C GLU A 122 -1.11 -5.21 17.76
N ALA A 123 -1.82 -4.20 17.26
CA ALA A 123 -2.60 -3.36 18.14
C ALA A 123 -3.91 -4.09 18.43
N ASP A 124 -4.31 -4.13 19.69
CA ASP A 124 -5.66 -4.55 20.07
C ASP A 124 -6.65 -3.52 19.49
N ILE A 125 -7.21 -3.86 18.33
CA ILE A 125 -7.89 -2.90 17.46
C ILE A 125 -9.39 -2.95 17.74
N ASP A 126 -9.90 -1.90 18.35
CA ASP A 126 -11.27 -1.46 18.11
C ASP A 126 -11.35 -0.93 16.67
N HIS A 127 -11.58 -1.84 15.72
CA HIS A 127 -11.60 -1.60 14.28
C HIS A 127 -12.75 -0.68 13.86
N GLN A 128 -13.75 -0.52 14.72
CA GLN A 128 -14.88 0.37 14.50
C GLN A 128 -14.52 1.80 14.84
N ASN A 129 -13.54 2.02 15.72
CA ASN A 129 -13.19 3.35 16.22
C ASN A 129 -11.77 3.79 15.85
N THR A 130 -10.94 2.88 15.35
CA THR A 130 -9.57 3.17 14.92
C THR A 130 -9.56 3.10 13.39
N HIS A 131 -9.84 4.18 12.66
CA HIS A 131 -9.80 4.14 11.18
C HIS A 131 -8.53 4.73 10.61
N TRP A 132 -7.95 5.70 11.31
CA TRP A 132 -6.72 6.38 10.93
C TRP A 132 -5.54 5.41 10.77
N PHE A 133 -5.50 4.33 11.57
CA PHE A 133 -4.38 3.38 11.56
C PHE A 133 -4.35 2.48 10.31
N PHE A 134 -5.45 2.35 9.56
CA PHE A 134 -5.49 1.49 8.37
C PHE A 134 -4.50 1.96 7.30
N GLN A 135 -4.22 3.25 7.20
CA GLN A 135 -3.25 3.80 6.24
C GLN A 135 -1.79 3.43 6.59
N HIS A 136 -1.55 3.01 7.83
CA HIS A 136 -0.21 2.77 8.37
C HIS A 136 0.06 1.29 8.66
N THR A 137 -0.89 0.40 8.37
CA THR A 137 -0.78 -1.02 8.70
C THR A 137 -1.11 -1.89 7.51
N PHE A 138 -0.51 -3.07 7.46
CA PHE A 138 -0.91 -4.18 6.60
C PHE A 138 -1.65 -5.20 7.47
N HIS A 139 -2.74 -5.79 6.98
CA HIS A 139 -3.39 -6.90 7.68
C HIS A 139 -3.28 -8.21 6.93
N TRP A 140 -2.89 -9.25 7.65
CA TRP A 140 -2.99 -10.62 7.21
C TRP A 140 -4.31 -11.22 7.68
N PHE A 141 -5.15 -11.71 6.76
CA PHE A 141 -6.32 -12.52 7.13
C PHE A 141 -5.88 -13.97 7.43
N ARG A 142 -4.83 -14.12 8.24
CA ARG A 142 -4.22 -15.40 8.67
C ARG A 142 -4.77 -15.87 10.01
N THR A 143 -5.10 -14.93 10.88
CA THR A 143 -5.61 -15.16 12.24
C THR A 143 -7.14 -15.28 12.21
N ASN A 144 -7.75 -15.78 13.29
CA ASN A 144 -9.23 -15.85 13.47
C ASN A 144 -9.91 -14.46 13.55
N PHE A 145 -9.33 -13.45 12.91
CA PHE A 145 -9.79 -12.08 13.01
C PHE A 145 -9.48 -11.23 11.75
N PRO A 146 -10.50 -10.74 11.03
CA PRO A 146 -11.87 -11.30 11.05
C PRO A 146 -11.83 -12.74 10.54
N ASP A 147 -12.74 -13.60 11.02
CA ASP A 147 -12.88 -14.97 10.53
C ASP A 147 -12.99 -14.95 8.98
N PRO A 148 -12.04 -15.59 8.25
CA PRO A 148 -12.07 -15.62 6.79
C PRO A 148 -13.39 -16.20 6.26
N GLY A 149 -13.91 -15.62 5.18
CA GLY A 149 -15.16 -16.06 4.55
C GLY A 149 -16.43 -15.52 5.19
N THR A 150 -16.32 -14.62 6.18
CA THR A 150 -17.48 -14.00 6.85
C THR A 150 -17.77 -12.58 6.32
N PRO A 151 -18.99 -12.03 6.54
CA PRO A 151 -19.29 -10.63 6.24
C PRO A 151 -18.36 -9.63 6.96
N LYS A 152 -17.79 -10.00 8.12
CA LYS A 152 -16.79 -9.18 8.80
C LYS A 152 -15.50 -9.05 8.00
N ALA A 153 -15.10 -10.11 7.27
CA ALA A 153 -13.96 -10.06 6.37
C ALA A 153 -14.18 -9.08 5.22
N ASP A 154 -15.40 -9.03 4.66
CA ASP A 154 -15.79 -8.04 3.65
C ASP A 154 -15.75 -6.61 4.19
N SER A 155 -16.34 -6.37 5.37
CA SER A 155 -16.31 -5.05 6.02
C SER A 155 -14.88 -4.56 6.24
N PHE A 156 -14.02 -5.44 6.74
CA PHE A 156 -12.63 -5.11 7.00
C PHE A 156 -11.85 -4.86 5.70
N ALA A 157 -12.06 -5.69 4.67
CA ALA A 157 -11.49 -5.49 3.35
C ALA A 157 -11.97 -4.17 2.72
N PHE A 158 -13.23 -3.79 2.88
CA PHE A 158 -13.77 -2.52 2.42
C PHE A 158 -13.10 -1.32 3.12
N ARG A 159 -12.93 -1.37 4.45
CA ARG A 159 -12.24 -0.32 5.21
C ARG A 159 -10.76 -0.20 4.82
N ARG A 160 -10.09 -1.33 4.56
CA ARG A 160 -8.71 -1.37 4.06
C ARG A 160 -8.61 -0.75 2.67
N MET A 161 -9.50 -1.15 1.76
CA MET A 161 -9.63 -0.58 0.41
C MET A 161 -9.84 0.94 0.45
N ALA A 162 -10.75 1.43 1.28
CA ALA A 162 -11.04 2.85 1.45
C ALA A 162 -9.83 3.68 1.92
N ASN A 163 -8.83 3.04 2.54
CA ASN A 163 -7.63 3.69 3.06
C ASN A 163 -6.39 3.50 2.18
N LYS A 164 -6.50 2.86 1.00
CA LYS A 164 -5.33 2.35 0.24
C LYS A 164 -4.39 1.51 1.12
N SER A 165 -4.98 0.78 2.05
CA SER A 165 -4.25 -0.16 2.89
C SER A 165 -3.99 -1.45 2.14
N TRP A 166 -2.93 -2.14 2.54
CA TRP A 166 -2.66 -3.48 2.07
C TRP A 166 -3.43 -4.52 2.88
N ALA A 167 -3.87 -5.57 2.20
CA ALA A 167 -4.58 -6.72 2.75
C ALA A 167 -3.99 -8.00 2.13
N GLY A 168 -3.55 -8.92 2.97
CA GLY A 168 -3.08 -10.25 2.59
C GLY A 168 -4.11 -11.32 2.92
N PRO A 169 -5.06 -11.65 2.02
CA PRO A 169 -5.96 -12.76 2.26
C PRO A 169 -5.17 -14.07 2.29
N GLN A 170 -5.26 -14.84 3.38
CA GLN A 170 -4.74 -16.20 3.37
C GLN A 170 -5.70 -17.05 2.54
N VAL A 171 -5.26 -17.48 1.37
CA VAL A 171 -6.02 -18.36 0.49
C VAL A 171 -5.36 -19.73 0.55
N GLY A 172 -6.13 -20.73 0.99
CA GLY A 172 -5.64 -22.11 0.99
C GLY A 172 -5.22 -22.55 -0.42
N LEU A 173 -4.25 -23.47 -0.51
CA LEU A 173 -3.78 -23.99 -1.79
C LEU A 173 -4.97 -24.48 -2.64
N GLY A 174 -5.06 -24.01 -3.89
CA GLY A 174 -6.14 -24.36 -4.82
C GLY A 174 -7.48 -23.66 -4.57
N LYS A 175 -7.60 -22.79 -3.56
CA LYS A 175 -8.80 -21.98 -3.33
C LYS A 175 -8.70 -20.63 -4.04
N LYS A 176 -9.84 -20.00 -4.27
CA LYS A 176 -9.92 -18.61 -4.73
C LYS A 176 -9.95 -17.64 -3.54
N VAL A 177 -9.60 -16.38 -3.78
CA VAL A 177 -9.57 -15.32 -2.75
C VAL A 177 -10.94 -15.11 -2.10
N GLU A 178 -12.02 -15.38 -2.84
CA GLU A 178 -13.41 -15.31 -2.36
C GLU A 178 -13.71 -16.27 -1.20
N ALA A 179 -12.90 -17.32 -1.01
CA ALA A 179 -13.01 -18.17 0.18
C ALA A 179 -12.66 -17.43 1.48
N SER A 180 -11.87 -16.36 1.40
CA SER A 180 -11.42 -15.57 2.54
C SER A 180 -12.12 -14.22 2.62
N ILE A 181 -12.47 -13.63 1.48
CA ILE A 181 -13.19 -12.35 1.36
C ILE A 181 -14.32 -12.56 0.33
N PRO A 182 -15.55 -12.92 0.74
CA PRO A 182 -16.63 -13.29 -0.17
C PRO A 182 -16.88 -12.27 -1.30
N SER A 183 -16.79 -10.97 -0.99
CA SER A 183 -16.99 -9.89 -1.95
C SER A 183 -15.71 -9.43 -2.66
N PHE A 184 -14.61 -10.19 -2.61
CA PHE A 184 -13.31 -9.77 -3.15
C PHE A 184 -13.39 -9.24 -4.57
N GLY A 185 -14.01 -9.98 -5.50
CA GLY A 185 -14.14 -9.56 -6.88
C GLY A 185 -14.91 -8.24 -7.05
N ARG A 186 -15.93 -7.99 -6.22
CA ARG A 186 -16.66 -6.70 -6.21
C ARG A 186 -15.75 -5.59 -5.70
N LEU A 187 -15.12 -5.79 -4.53
CA LEU A 187 -14.24 -4.81 -3.89
C LEU A 187 -13.06 -4.44 -4.79
N ALA A 188 -12.41 -5.42 -5.42
CA ALA A 188 -11.29 -5.19 -6.34
C ALA A 188 -11.70 -4.33 -7.54
N ARG A 189 -12.88 -4.59 -8.13
CA ARG A 189 -13.41 -3.75 -9.23
C ARG A 189 -13.75 -2.35 -8.76
N GLU A 190 -14.41 -2.22 -7.61
CA GLU A 190 -14.75 -0.91 -7.02
C GLU A 190 -13.49 -0.09 -6.76
N TYR A 191 -12.47 -0.70 -6.14
CA TYR A 191 -11.18 -0.07 -5.88
C TYR A 191 -10.52 0.42 -7.17
N SER A 192 -10.43 -0.44 -8.18
CA SER A 192 -9.80 -0.07 -9.45
C SER A 192 -10.56 1.03 -10.19
N ALA A 193 -11.90 1.05 -10.09
CA ALA A 193 -12.73 2.11 -10.65
C ALA A 193 -12.60 3.44 -9.88
N ALA A 194 -12.35 3.39 -8.57
CA ALA A 194 -12.15 4.54 -7.69
C ALA A 194 -10.71 5.09 -7.72
N LEU A 195 -9.72 4.21 -7.97
CA LEU A 195 -8.30 4.49 -7.85
C LEU A 195 -7.84 5.78 -8.56
N PRO A 196 -8.34 6.15 -9.76
CA PRO A 196 -7.97 7.40 -10.42
C PRO A 196 -8.28 8.66 -9.60
N THR A 197 -9.36 8.65 -8.82
CA THR A 197 -9.85 9.78 -8.01
C THR A 197 -9.25 9.80 -6.59
N MET A 198 -8.72 8.68 -6.10
CA MET A 198 -8.19 8.58 -4.74
C MET A 198 -6.86 9.33 -4.55
N ARG A 199 -6.89 10.65 -4.41
CA ARG A 199 -5.68 11.49 -4.23
C ARG A 199 -5.57 12.16 -2.87
N ARG A 200 -6.63 12.86 -2.46
CA ARG A 200 -6.70 13.56 -1.18
C ARG A 200 -7.79 12.91 -0.34
N SER A 201 -7.41 12.15 0.67
CA SER A 201 -8.34 11.51 1.59
C SER A 201 -8.78 12.46 2.70
N TYR A 202 -10.04 12.32 3.08
CA TYR A 202 -10.65 12.99 4.22
C TYR A 202 -11.54 11.98 4.93
N ILE A 203 -11.30 11.79 6.23
CA ILE A 203 -12.21 11.03 7.08
C ILE A 203 -13.43 11.91 7.34
N LEU A 204 -14.63 11.35 7.23
CA LEU A 204 -15.85 12.08 7.55
C LEU A 204 -15.89 12.46 9.04
N PRO A 205 -16.51 13.59 9.43
CA PRO A 205 -16.44 14.11 10.80
C PRO A 205 -16.88 13.14 11.90
N ASP A 206 -17.82 12.26 11.59
CA ASP A 206 -18.37 11.23 12.48
C ASP A 206 -17.70 9.85 12.32
N GLY A 207 -16.67 9.75 11.48
CA GLY A 207 -16.02 8.48 11.15
C GLY A 207 -16.87 7.55 10.27
N SER A 208 -18.01 8.00 9.74
CA SER A 208 -18.93 7.19 8.93
C SER A 208 -18.38 6.76 7.57
N GLY A 209 -17.19 7.22 7.18
CA GLY A 209 -16.57 6.87 5.92
C GLY A 209 -15.36 7.72 5.56
N ILE A 210 -14.89 7.54 4.33
CA ILE A 210 -13.78 8.30 3.75
C ILE A 210 -14.18 8.88 2.41
N LEU A 211 -13.99 10.18 2.26
CA LEU A 211 -14.09 10.90 1.00
C LEU A 211 -12.70 11.03 0.39
N TRP A 212 -12.56 10.67 -0.88
CA TRP A 212 -11.38 11.00 -1.66
C TRP A 212 -11.69 11.98 -2.78
N LEU A 213 -10.85 13.00 -2.91
CA LEU A 213 -10.96 14.03 -3.93
C LEU A 213 -9.78 14.00 -4.89
N HIS A 214 -10.00 14.51 -6.09
CA HIS A 214 -8.95 14.81 -7.07
C HIS A 214 -8.01 15.92 -6.57
N PHE A 215 -6.83 16.05 -7.19
CA PHE A 215 -5.93 17.20 -6.97
C PHE A 215 -6.40 18.50 -7.63
N LYS A 216 -7.37 18.43 -8.55
CA LYS A 216 -7.80 19.59 -9.32
C LYS A 216 -8.71 20.52 -8.52
N ASP A 217 -9.75 19.97 -7.91
CA ASP A 217 -10.79 20.71 -7.21
C ASP A 217 -11.54 19.82 -6.20
N ASN A 218 -12.58 20.36 -5.56
CA ASN A 218 -13.43 19.68 -4.59
C ASN A 218 -14.82 19.32 -5.15
N THR A 219 -14.99 19.34 -6.47
CA THR A 219 -16.32 19.18 -7.09
C THR A 219 -16.67 17.72 -7.37
N GLU A 220 -15.65 16.87 -7.57
CA GLU A 220 -15.82 15.45 -7.85
C GLU A 220 -14.91 14.59 -6.96
N GLY A 221 -15.45 13.45 -6.52
CA GLY A 221 -14.78 12.55 -5.60
C GLY A 221 -15.32 11.13 -5.64
N VAL A 222 -14.74 10.29 -4.78
CA VAL A 222 -15.26 8.96 -4.47
C VAL A 222 -15.45 8.82 -2.96
N LEU A 223 -16.61 8.31 -2.57
CA LEU A 223 -17.01 8.11 -1.19
C LEU A 223 -17.03 6.62 -0.85
N PHE A 224 -16.40 6.29 0.27
CA PHE A 224 -16.41 4.97 0.91
C PHE A 224 -17.14 5.06 2.26
N PRO A 225 -18.47 4.90 2.30
CA PRO A 225 -19.25 4.85 3.53
C PRO A 225 -19.02 3.54 4.30
N PHE A 226 -18.69 3.65 5.58
CA PHE A 226 -18.64 2.55 6.55
C PHE A 226 -19.99 2.32 7.24
N SER A 227 -20.87 3.31 7.21
CA SER A 227 -22.25 3.23 7.64
C SER A 227 -23.17 3.91 6.63
N GLY A 228 -24.44 3.51 6.58
CA GLY A 228 -25.43 4.19 5.74
C GLY A 228 -25.66 5.62 6.22
N GLN A 229 -25.75 6.57 5.30
CA GLN A 229 -25.95 7.98 5.63
C GLN A 229 -26.72 8.72 4.52
N PRO A 230 -27.45 9.79 4.84
CA PRO A 230 -28.12 10.61 3.84
C PRO A 230 -27.11 11.29 2.90
N ILE A 231 -27.48 11.45 1.64
CA ILE A 231 -26.71 12.23 0.68
C ILE A 231 -26.89 13.72 1.03
N PRO A 232 -25.81 14.50 1.24
CA PRO A 232 -25.92 15.93 1.54
C PRO A 232 -26.64 16.70 0.43
N LYS A 233 -27.35 17.77 0.79
CA LYS A 233 -28.05 18.62 -0.17
C LYS A 233 -27.07 19.20 -1.20
N GLY A 234 -27.42 19.10 -2.48
CA GLY A 234 -26.58 19.60 -3.58
C GLY A 234 -25.45 18.64 -3.98
N VAL A 235 -25.38 17.45 -3.37
CA VAL A 235 -24.51 16.36 -3.79
C VAL A 235 -25.33 15.33 -4.55
N SER A 236 -24.80 14.85 -5.67
CA SER A 236 -25.27 13.64 -6.33
C SER A 236 -24.29 12.50 -6.04
N ALA A 237 -24.83 11.29 -5.87
CA ALA A 237 -24.05 10.08 -5.69
C ALA A 237 -24.49 9.03 -6.70
N SER A 238 -23.54 8.30 -7.27
CA SER A 238 -23.80 7.15 -8.13
C SER A 238 -22.82 6.03 -7.82
N TYR A 239 -23.24 4.79 -8.02
CA TYR A 239 -22.39 3.62 -7.80
C TYR A 239 -21.16 3.64 -8.72
N VAL A 240 -19.99 3.30 -8.17
CA VAL A 240 -18.72 3.42 -8.91
C VAL A 240 -18.57 2.42 -10.06
N LEU A 241 -19.35 1.33 -10.10
CA LEU A 241 -19.23 0.33 -11.16
C LEU A 241 -20.17 0.58 -12.34
N ASP A 242 -21.43 0.89 -12.08
CA ASP A 242 -22.49 0.97 -13.09
C ASP A 242 -23.04 2.40 -13.29
N ASN A 243 -22.60 3.37 -12.49
CA ASN A 243 -23.11 4.74 -12.45
C ASN A 243 -24.62 4.84 -12.16
N ALA A 244 -25.24 3.79 -11.59
CA ALA A 244 -26.61 3.87 -11.13
C ALA A 244 -26.72 4.94 -10.03
N ALA A 245 -27.68 5.85 -10.17
CA ALA A 245 -27.87 6.94 -9.21
C ALA A 245 -28.34 6.38 -7.87
N ALA A 246 -27.69 6.80 -6.78
CA ALA A 246 -28.19 6.58 -5.44
C ALA A 246 -29.29 7.62 -5.14
N SER A 247 -30.34 7.21 -4.42
CA SER A 247 -31.45 8.09 -4.07
C SER A 247 -31.60 8.15 -2.55
N GLY A 248 -31.61 9.38 -2.01
CA GLY A 248 -31.77 9.66 -0.58
C GLY A 248 -30.54 9.36 0.27
N THR A 249 -30.02 8.13 0.21
CA THR A 249 -28.95 7.63 1.08
C THR A 249 -27.86 6.91 0.30
N VAL A 250 -26.65 6.90 0.84
CA VAL A 250 -25.61 5.93 0.48
C VAL A 250 -25.66 4.75 1.44
N GLU A 251 -25.50 3.54 0.91
CA GLU A 251 -25.46 2.30 1.68
C GLU A 251 -24.04 2.07 2.22
N ALA A 252 -23.93 1.43 3.38
CA ALA A 252 -22.64 1.02 3.91
C ALA A 252 -21.91 0.07 2.96
N GLU A 253 -20.58 0.16 2.91
CA GLU A 253 -19.71 -0.82 2.24
C GLU A 253 -19.96 -0.95 0.73
N LYS A 254 -20.34 0.17 0.12
CA LYS A 254 -20.50 0.38 -1.31
C LYS A 254 -19.74 1.62 -1.74
N THR A 255 -19.01 1.57 -2.84
CA THR A 255 -18.24 2.72 -3.30
C THR A 255 -19.06 3.59 -4.25
N TYR A 256 -19.09 4.91 -3.99
CA TYR A 256 -19.85 5.87 -4.78
C TYR A 256 -18.94 6.89 -5.44
N ARG A 257 -19.25 7.29 -6.68
CA ARG A 257 -18.84 8.58 -7.24
C ARG A 257 -19.75 9.65 -6.66
N VAL A 258 -19.17 10.77 -6.25
CA VAL A 258 -19.92 11.91 -5.72
C VAL A 258 -19.56 13.17 -6.49
N LYS A 259 -20.56 14.01 -6.75
CA LYS A 259 -20.39 15.33 -7.37
C LYS A 259 -21.17 16.39 -6.62
N GLY A 260 -20.60 17.59 -6.51
CA GLY A 260 -21.23 18.74 -5.87
C GLY A 260 -20.47 20.03 -6.16
N ALA A 261 -20.99 21.18 -5.70
CA ALA A 261 -20.31 22.46 -5.87
C ALA A 261 -19.04 22.56 -5.00
N ASP A 262 -19.10 22.05 -3.77
CA ASP A 262 -17.95 21.89 -2.87
C ASP A 262 -18.22 20.71 -1.93
N LEU A 263 -17.58 19.58 -2.20
CA LEU A 263 -17.77 18.36 -1.43
C LEU A 263 -17.21 18.48 0.00
N LEU A 264 -16.17 19.28 0.22
CA LEU A 264 -15.65 19.46 1.58
C LEU A 264 -16.66 20.19 2.46
N ALA A 265 -17.25 21.27 1.93
CA ALA A 265 -18.32 21.99 2.63
C ALA A 265 -19.57 21.13 2.81
N ALA A 266 -20.01 20.40 1.77
CA ALA A 266 -21.21 19.58 1.82
C ALA A 266 -21.12 18.43 2.84
N PHE A 267 -19.94 17.84 3.00
CA PHE A 267 -19.67 16.80 4.01
C PHE A 267 -19.16 17.37 5.36
N ASN A 268 -19.19 18.69 5.54
CA ASN A 268 -18.74 19.38 6.76
C ASN A 268 -17.29 19.01 7.17
N ILE A 269 -16.42 18.81 6.18
CA ILE A 269 -15.01 18.47 6.39
C ILE A 269 -14.22 19.75 6.65
N ARG A 270 -13.53 19.81 7.79
CA ARG A 270 -12.61 20.89 8.12
C ARG A 270 -11.25 20.61 7.50
N THR A 271 -10.69 21.58 6.79
CA THR A 271 -9.32 21.54 6.28
C THR A 271 -8.37 22.23 7.24
N ALA A 272 -7.09 21.87 7.18
CA ALA A 272 -6.03 22.65 7.82
C ALA A 272 -6.03 24.11 7.30
N PRO A 273 -5.56 25.07 8.10
CA PRO A 273 -5.41 26.46 7.65
C PRO A 273 -4.32 26.61 6.58
N GLU A 274 -3.39 25.66 6.51
CA GLU A 274 -2.33 25.65 5.52
C GLU A 274 -2.84 25.23 4.14
N LYS A 275 -2.22 25.81 3.10
CA LYS A 275 -2.54 25.48 1.71
C LYS A 275 -2.15 24.04 1.41
N ASP A 276 -3.04 23.30 0.75
CA ASP A 276 -2.72 21.97 0.24
C ASP A 276 -1.80 22.06 -0.99
N GLU A 277 -0.51 21.79 -0.82
CA GLU A 277 0.51 21.81 -1.88
C GLU A 277 0.30 20.77 -2.99
N ARG A 278 -0.64 19.84 -2.80
CA ARG A 278 -1.00 18.83 -3.81
C ARG A 278 -1.98 19.38 -4.85
N LEU A 279 -2.68 20.47 -4.55
CA LEU A 279 -3.63 21.09 -5.48
C LEU A 279 -2.91 21.61 -6.74
N GLY A 280 -3.51 21.35 -7.90
CA GLY A 280 -2.94 21.75 -9.20
C GLY A 280 -1.87 20.80 -9.75
N ARG A 281 -1.53 19.71 -9.06
CA ARG A 281 -0.63 18.67 -9.59
C ARG A 281 -1.33 17.80 -10.63
N THR A 282 -0.63 17.48 -11.71
CA THR A 282 -1.06 16.47 -12.68
C THR A 282 -0.69 15.09 -12.17
N TYR A 283 -1.66 14.19 -12.14
CA TYR A 283 -1.44 12.80 -11.75
C TYR A 283 -1.59 11.87 -12.96
N ASN A 284 -0.59 11.01 -13.17
CA ASN A 284 -0.62 9.96 -14.18
C ASN A 284 -1.06 8.64 -13.52
N PRO A 285 -2.31 8.19 -13.72
CA PRO A 285 -2.76 6.95 -13.12
C PRO A 285 -1.97 5.75 -13.62
N PRO A 286 -1.54 4.85 -12.71
CA PRO A 286 -1.05 3.55 -13.13
C PRO A 286 -2.18 2.88 -13.90
N LYS A 287 -1.83 2.34 -15.07
CA LYS A 287 -2.75 1.55 -15.88
C LYS A 287 -2.93 0.22 -15.17
N PRO A 288 -4.13 -0.13 -14.69
CA PRO A 288 -4.33 -1.42 -14.03
C PRO A 288 -4.01 -2.54 -15.01
N VAL A 289 -3.01 -3.36 -14.68
CA VAL A 289 -2.70 -4.60 -15.39
C VAL A 289 -3.34 -5.73 -14.61
N TRP A 290 -4.43 -6.28 -15.13
CA TRP A 290 -5.04 -7.46 -14.56
C TRP A 290 -4.34 -8.72 -15.09
N PRO A 291 -3.90 -9.64 -14.23
CA PRO A 291 -3.55 -10.98 -14.69
C PRO A 291 -4.79 -11.64 -15.31
N ALA A 292 -4.60 -12.55 -16.27
CA ALA A 292 -5.70 -13.09 -17.09
C ALA A 292 -6.85 -13.70 -16.27
N TRP A 293 -6.55 -14.31 -15.13
CA TRP A 293 -7.54 -14.89 -14.21
C TRP A 293 -8.40 -13.85 -13.45
N ALA A 294 -7.99 -12.58 -13.48
CA ALA A 294 -8.69 -11.46 -12.85
C ALA A 294 -9.38 -10.54 -13.88
N LYS A 295 -9.28 -10.86 -15.17
CA LYS A 295 -10.05 -10.20 -16.24
C LYS A 295 -11.46 -10.82 -16.31
N PRO A 296 -12.50 -10.07 -16.68
CA PRO A 296 -13.86 -10.58 -16.85
C PRO A 296 -13.94 -11.68 -17.91
#